data_AF-A0A3E4UJS2-F1
#
_entry.id   AF-A0A3E4UJS2-F1
#
_cell.length_a   1.000
_cell.length_b   1.000
_cell.length_c   1.000
_cell.angle_alpha   90.00
_cell.angle_beta   90.00
_cell.angle_gamma   90.00
#
_symmetry.space_group_name_H-M   'P 1'
#
loop_
_entity.id
_entity.type
_entity.pdbx_description
1 polymer ?
#
loop_
_entity_poly.entity_id
_entity_poly.type
_entity_poly.pdbx_seq_one_letter_code
_entity_poly.pdbx_strand_id
1 'polypeptide(L)'
;MARKKIIYYKVPDNYWFRIHFVRPRFKGNIENVLLYMANECCRIPKCSCEEYNKKYFNAIKMFPGNIDMADKTLHNWRTEIPALFGFYKEDKENDVTETSKMAFFLHEHQDLTQFLRLFLFSFQFPGGHMKPKDIKDIIYHGIRFKPARTIIQVLMAGNKILGEEGSEKEMSISAEEATYCIFNDIRVTSSKLTPDKIAHTILDNRKNKVKYYNPNDSNTLSLKGTARTKGDMTRYAGDILDYMEIANLLDKHNGYYSMKGNELAALMTFANDVTWFSGYESFYKEDDIETTDLSKVEPIWFEYVNNSMKPDLFKTDIISIIGQHEEINVVFEDRIRDVVLSDDRTTKDIGNLGEAIICGHEKMRLKINGYEEFIKLIQIVDSPNYHPGYDIDSFEADGTEYHRYIEVKTTISKQKIQMYGFHMSPNEWSVAGTIKEHYYVYRLMLSEKDKILFVLRNPVALYKNDKIDAEPRNGMEITFSTEHFEPTELLIWKR
;
A
#
# COMPACT_ATOMS: atom_id res chain seq x y z
N MET A 1 43.88 -26.33 8.07
CA MET A 1 43.21 -25.01 8.25
C MET A 1 42.25 -25.12 9.43
N ALA A 2 42.50 -24.40 10.52
CA ALA A 2 41.60 -24.39 11.67
C ALA A 2 40.24 -23.77 11.24
N ARG A 3 39.12 -24.47 11.47
CA ARG A 3 37.78 -23.92 11.25
C ARG A 3 37.64 -22.68 12.12
N LYS A 4 37.55 -21.50 11.50
CA LYS A 4 37.33 -20.23 12.21
C LYS A 4 36.02 -20.35 13.01
N LYS A 5 36.08 -20.17 14.33
CA LYS A 5 34.93 -20.27 15.23
C LYS A 5 33.89 -19.23 14.79
N ILE A 6 32.69 -19.68 14.43
CA ILE A 6 31.57 -18.79 14.09
C ILE A 6 31.06 -18.19 15.40
N ILE A 7 30.95 -16.87 15.46
CA ILE A 7 30.39 -16.14 16.60
C ILE A 7 28.95 -15.78 16.25
N TYR A 8 28.01 -16.11 17.14
CA TYR A 8 26.60 -15.77 16.99
C TYR A 8 26.21 -14.67 17.98
N TYR A 9 25.42 -13.71 17.52
CA TYR A 9 24.79 -12.71 18.36
C TYR A 9 23.70 -13.39 19.18
N LYS A 10 23.68 -13.14 20.49
CA LYS A 10 22.67 -13.69 21.39
C LYS A 10 22.09 -12.56 22.24
N VAL A 11 20.77 -12.38 22.15
CA VAL A 11 20.04 -11.57 23.14
C VAL A 11 20.03 -12.36 24.44
N PRO A 12 20.37 -11.74 25.59
CA PRO A 12 20.31 -12.44 26.87
C PRO A 12 18.91 -13.02 27.12
N ASP A 13 18.83 -14.24 27.65
CA ASP A 13 17.56 -15.00 27.70
C ASP A 13 16.46 -14.28 28.51
N ASN A 14 16.83 -13.47 29.51
CA ASN A 14 15.90 -12.65 30.29
C ASN A 14 15.35 -11.42 29.54
N TYR A 15 15.95 -11.07 28.41
CA TYR A 15 15.51 -9.98 27.52
C TYR A 15 15.03 -10.49 26.17
N TRP A 16 15.05 -11.80 25.93
CA TRP A 16 14.60 -12.37 24.68
C TRP A 16 13.09 -12.59 24.70
N PHE A 17 12.39 -12.04 23.71
CA PHE A 17 10.98 -12.34 23.49
C PHE A 17 10.62 -12.21 22.01
N ARG A 18 10.05 -13.26 21.43
CA ARG A 18 9.67 -13.27 20.01
C ARG A 18 8.31 -12.62 19.79
N ILE A 19 8.30 -11.35 19.41
CA ILE A 19 7.08 -10.62 19.03
C ILE A 19 6.54 -11.19 17.71
N HIS A 20 5.46 -11.96 17.80
CA HIS A 20 4.80 -12.57 16.66
C HIS A 20 3.46 -11.88 16.38
N PHE A 21 3.19 -11.60 15.10
CA PHE A 21 1.86 -11.15 14.64
C PHE A 21 1.42 -11.91 13.40
N VAL A 22 0.18 -11.65 12.98
CA VAL A 22 -0.50 -12.26 11.83
C VAL A 22 0.41 -12.33 10.60
N ARG A 23 0.36 -13.47 9.88
CA ARG A 23 1.15 -13.71 8.67
C ARG A 23 0.27 -13.60 7.45
N PRO A 24 0.31 -12.53 6.66
CA PRO A 24 -0.43 -12.50 5.40
C PRO A 24 0.17 -13.48 4.39
N ARG A 25 -0.70 -14.31 3.79
CA ARG A 25 -0.31 -15.41 2.88
C ARG A 25 -0.13 -14.99 1.42
N PHE A 26 -0.25 -13.69 1.13
CA PHE A 26 -0.28 -13.10 -0.21
C PHE A 26 0.89 -12.15 -0.46
N LYS A 27 2.00 -12.33 0.26
CA LYS A 27 3.15 -11.40 0.25
C LYS A 27 3.69 -11.07 -1.15
N GLY A 28 3.70 -12.04 -2.07
CA GLY A 28 4.17 -11.84 -3.45
C GLY A 28 3.19 -11.10 -4.37
N ASN A 29 1.95 -10.87 -3.92
CA ASN A 29 0.90 -10.19 -4.70
C ASN A 29 0.09 -9.24 -3.79
N ILE A 30 0.74 -8.65 -2.79
CA ILE A 30 0.05 -7.94 -1.72
C ILE A 30 -0.67 -6.69 -2.21
N GLU A 31 -0.10 -6.00 -3.19
CA GLU A 31 -0.67 -4.77 -3.72
C GLU A 31 -2.05 -5.02 -4.35
N ASN A 32 -2.11 -5.98 -5.28
CA ASN A 32 -3.37 -6.35 -5.95
C ASN A 32 -4.39 -6.94 -4.98
N VAL A 33 -3.94 -7.73 -3.99
CA VAL A 33 -4.84 -8.31 -2.99
C VAL A 33 -5.45 -7.23 -2.12
N LEU A 34 -4.66 -6.25 -1.63
CA LEU A 34 -5.19 -5.20 -0.77
C LEU A 34 -6.16 -4.29 -1.53
N LEU A 35 -5.83 -3.88 -2.76
CA LEU A 35 -6.72 -3.06 -3.59
C LEU A 35 -8.03 -3.80 -3.90
N TYR A 36 -7.94 -5.05 -4.34
CA TYR A 36 -9.12 -5.88 -4.63
C TYR A 36 -9.97 -6.08 -3.38
N MET A 37 -9.37 -6.49 -2.26
CA MET A 37 -10.14 -6.77 -1.05
C MET A 37 -10.73 -5.51 -0.42
N ALA A 38 -10.07 -4.35 -0.54
CA ALA A 38 -10.65 -3.07 -0.12
C ALA A 38 -11.88 -2.73 -0.96
N ASN A 39 -11.78 -2.87 -2.28
CA ASN A 39 -12.91 -2.67 -3.19
C ASN A 39 -14.08 -3.60 -2.83
N GLU A 40 -13.83 -4.91 -2.71
CA GLU A 40 -14.86 -5.90 -2.39
C GLU A 40 -15.49 -5.70 -1.01
N CYS A 41 -14.71 -5.32 0.01
CA CYS A 41 -15.25 -4.92 1.31
C CYS A 41 -16.25 -3.76 1.20
N CYS A 42 -15.94 -2.74 0.39
CA CYS A 42 -16.81 -1.57 0.23
C CYS A 42 -18.13 -1.90 -0.49
N ARG A 43 -18.21 -3.06 -1.18
CA ARG A 43 -19.44 -3.57 -1.80
C ARG A 43 -20.39 -4.22 -0.81
N ILE A 44 -19.90 -4.63 0.35
CA ILE A 44 -20.68 -5.35 1.35
C ILE A 44 -21.31 -4.33 2.31
N PRO A 45 -22.66 -4.19 2.33
CA PRO A 45 -23.31 -3.32 3.29
C PRO A 45 -23.16 -3.86 4.72
N LYS A 46 -23.36 -2.99 5.69
CA LYS A 46 -23.49 -3.38 7.11
C LYS A 46 -24.56 -4.46 7.25
N CYS A 47 -24.17 -5.63 7.74
CA CYS A 47 -25.06 -6.78 7.92
C CYS A 47 -24.58 -7.66 9.08
N SER A 48 -25.23 -8.81 9.28
CA SER A 48 -24.85 -9.75 10.35
C SER A 48 -23.42 -10.25 10.19
N CYS A 49 -22.78 -10.65 11.30
CA CYS A 49 -21.42 -11.18 11.25
C CYS A 49 -21.33 -12.39 10.31
N GLU A 50 -22.31 -13.28 10.35
CA GLU A 50 -22.34 -14.47 9.50
C GLU A 50 -22.49 -14.11 8.00
N GLU A 51 -23.39 -13.19 7.68
CA GLU A 51 -23.64 -12.79 6.29
C GLU A 51 -22.45 -12.06 5.69
N TYR A 52 -21.85 -11.12 6.43
CA TYR A 52 -20.65 -10.40 6.00
C TYR A 52 -19.52 -11.40 5.73
N ASN A 53 -19.31 -12.35 6.65
CA ASN A 53 -18.29 -13.39 6.51
C ASN A 53 -18.49 -14.25 5.26
N LYS A 54 -19.73 -14.60 4.89
CA LYS A 54 -20.05 -15.35 3.66
C LYS A 54 -19.73 -14.53 2.41
N LYS A 55 -20.19 -13.27 2.35
CA LYS A 55 -19.94 -12.37 1.21
C LYS A 55 -18.45 -12.10 1.01
N TYR A 56 -17.73 -11.80 2.10
CA TYR A 56 -16.30 -11.55 2.06
C TYR A 56 -15.50 -12.79 1.64
N PHE A 57 -15.88 -13.98 2.12
CA PHE A 57 -15.26 -15.23 1.69
C PHE A 57 -15.48 -15.51 0.19
N ASN A 58 -16.69 -15.25 -0.32
CA ASN A 58 -16.98 -15.40 -1.75
C ASN A 58 -16.14 -14.44 -2.60
N ALA A 59 -15.97 -13.19 -2.17
CA ALA A 59 -15.08 -12.23 -2.84
C ALA A 59 -13.63 -12.75 -2.89
N ILE A 60 -13.09 -13.27 -1.78
CA ILE A 60 -11.74 -13.87 -1.75
C ILE A 60 -11.61 -15.00 -2.77
N LYS A 61 -12.64 -15.85 -2.92
CA LYS A 61 -12.63 -16.95 -3.89
C LYS A 61 -12.59 -16.47 -5.35
N MET A 62 -13.18 -15.31 -5.63
CA MET A 62 -13.21 -14.71 -6.97
C MET A 62 -11.92 -13.98 -7.34
N PHE A 63 -11.00 -13.76 -6.41
CA PHE A 63 -9.70 -13.18 -6.71
C PHE A 63 -8.91 -14.08 -7.70
N PRO A 64 -8.30 -13.52 -8.77
CA PRO A 64 -7.54 -14.30 -9.74
C PRO A 64 -6.45 -15.17 -9.09
N GLY A 65 -6.51 -16.47 -9.36
CA GLY A 65 -5.58 -17.47 -8.79
C GLY A 65 -6.09 -18.17 -7.52
N ASN A 66 -7.22 -17.76 -6.96
CA ASN A 66 -7.78 -18.37 -5.74
C ASN A 66 -8.76 -19.52 -5.98
N ILE A 67 -9.22 -19.73 -7.23
CA ILE A 67 -10.26 -20.72 -7.55
C ILE A 67 -9.89 -22.17 -7.17
N ASP A 68 -8.62 -22.53 -7.32
CA ASP A 68 -8.08 -23.87 -7.02
C ASP A 68 -7.41 -23.96 -5.64
N MET A 69 -7.45 -22.89 -4.85
CA MET A 69 -6.82 -22.88 -3.53
C MET A 69 -7.65 -23.65 -2.51
N ALA A 70 -6.98 -24.36 -1.60
CA ALA A 70 -7.65 -25.07 -0.52
C ALA A 70 -8.42 -24.09 0.40
N ASP A 71 -9.63 -24.50 0.83
CA ASP A 71 -10.52 -23.70 1.69
C ASP A 71 -9.84 -23.16 2.95
N LYS A 72 -8.96 -23.96 3.56
CA LYS A 72 -8.17 -23.54 4.72
C LYS A 72 -7.35 -22.27 4.43
N THR A 73 -6.82 -22.14 3.23
CA THR A 73 -6.03 -20.97 2.83
C THR A 73 -6.93 -19.75 2.62
N LEU A 74 -8.10 -19.93 2.01
CA LEU A 74 -9.09 -18.87 1.83
C LEU A 74 -9.64 -18.36 3.19
N HIS A 75 -9.88 -19.27 4.13
CA HIS A 75 -10.27 -18.91 5.50
C HIS A 75 -9.17 -18.15 6.27
N ASN A 76 -7.90 -18.48 6.03
CA ASN A 76 -6.80 -17.69 6.58
C ASN A 76 -6.82 -16.28 5.99
N TRP A 77 -6.99 -16.10 4.67
CA TRP A 77 -7.12 -14.76 4.07
C TRP A 77 -8.26 -13.95 4.69
N ARG A 78 -9.42 -14.60 4.88
CA ARG A 78 -10.62 -13.99 5.47
C ARG A 78 -10.37 -13.39 6.85
N THR A 79 -9.49 -14.00 7.63
CA THR A 79 -9.21 -13.59 9.02
C THR A 79 -7.95 -12.74 9.14
N GLU A 80 -6.92 -13.00 8.33
CA GLU A 80 -5.61 -12.38 8.44
C GLU A 80 -5.53 -10.99 7.79
N ILE A 81 -6.18 -10.79 6.63
CA ILE A 81 -6.22 -9.48 5.93
C ILE A 81 -6.89 -8.41 6.80
N PRO A 82 -8.16 -8.58 7.22
CA PRO A 82 -8.87 -7.56 7.96
C PRO A 82 -8.32 -7.38 9.38
N ALA A 83 -7.82 -8.44 10.03
CA ALA A 83 -7.20 -8.29 11.35
C ALA A 83 -5.93 -7.43 11.30
N LEU A 84 -5.13 -7.55 10.23
CA LEU A 84 -3.90 -6.78 10.08
C LEU A 84 -4.16 -5.35 9.60
N PHE A 85 -4.97 -5.21 8.54
CA PHE A 85 -5.17 -3.94 7.82
C PHE A 85 -6.45 -3.20 8.24
N GLY A 86 -7.25 -3.79 9.12
CA GLY A 86 -8.42 -3.17 9.72
C GLY A 86 -9.55 -2.89 8.74
N PHE A 87 -9.77 -3.72 7.70
CA PHE A 87 -10.76 -3.47 6.63
C PHE A 87 -12.23 -3.53 7.05
N TYR A 88 -12.54 -4.20 8.15
CA TYR A 88 -13.87 -4.17 8.76
C TYR A 88 -13.71 -4.23 10.28
N LYS A 89 -14.78 -3.90 10.99
CA LYS A 89 -14.91 -4.14 12.42
C LYS A 89 -16.14 -4.99 12.70
N GLU A 90 -16.02 -5.87 13.69
CA GLU A 90 -17.11 -6.73 14.15
C GLU A 90 -17.56 -6.27 15.54
N ASP A 91 -18.86 -6.01 15.68
CA ASP A 91 -19.54 -5.89 16.94
C ASP A 91 -20.28 -7.20 17.22
N LYS A 92 -19.64 -8.07 18.00
CA LYS A 92 -20.17 -9.40 18.32
C LYS A 92 -21.35 -9.35 19.29
N GLU A 93 -21.51 -8.28 20.05
CA GLU A 93 -22.63 -8.14 20.98
C GLU A 93 -23.92 -7.80 20.23
N ASN A 94 -23.81 -6.93 19.22
CA ASN A 94 -24.94 -6.55 18.38
C ASN A 94 -25.10 -7.43 17.11
N ASP A 95 -24.23 -8.42 16.92
CA ASP A 95 -24.14 -9.29 15.73
C ASP A 95 -24.07 -8.50 14.42
N VAL A 96 -23.14 -7.56 14.33
CA VAL A 96 -23.01 -6.71 13.14
C VAL A 96 -21.55 -6.53 12.72
N THR A 97 -21.29 -6.65 11.42
CA THR A 97 -20.02 -6.29 10.80
C THR A 97 -20.22 -5.08 9.89
N GLU A 98 -19.30 -4.13 9.95
CA GLU A 98 -19.27 -2.99 9.01
C GLU A 98 -17.87 -2.75 8.46
N THR A 99 -17.82 -2.42 7.17
CA THR A 99 -16.60 -2.01 6.46
C THR A 99 -16.01 -0.77 7.11
N SER A 100 -14.71 -0.77 7.32
CA SER A 100 -14.02 0.31 8.02
C SER A 100 -13.69 1.47 7.09
N LYS A 101 -13.37 2.62 7.70
CA LYS A 101 -12.83 3.78 6.99
C LYS A 101 -11.53 3.43 6.25
N MET A 102 -10.75 2.43 6.70
CA MET A 102 -9.47 2.08 6.08
C MET A 102 -9.68 1.40 4.72
N ALA A 103 -10.69 0.53 4.64
CA ALA A 103 -11.08 -0.07 3.37
C ALA A 103 -11.66 0.97 2.42
N PHE A 104 -12.55 1.86 2.90
CA PHE A 104 -13.07 2.97 2.09
C PHE A 104 -11.96 3.89 1.61
N PHE A 105 -11.01 4.24 2.48
CA PHE A 105 -9.87 5.07 2.12
C PHE A 105 -9.07 4.46 0.97
N LEU A 106 -8.64 3.19 1.09
CA LEU A 106 -7.90 2.52 0.03
C LEU A 106 -8.75 2.33 -1.25
N HIS A 107 -10.05 2.08 -1.10
CA HIS A 107 -10.98 1.96 -2.22
C HIS A 107 -11.16 3.28 -2.98
N GLU A 108 -11.36 4.39 -2.28
CA GLU A 108 -11.60 5.70 -2.88
C GLU A 108 -10.32 6.32 -3.46
N HIS A 109 -9.20 6.18 -2.74
CA HIS A 109 -7.95 6.83 -3.10
C HIS A 109 -7.09 5.97 -4.03
N GLN A 110 -7.26 4.63 -3.98
CA GLN A 110 -6.44 3.65 -4.71
C GLN A 110 -4.93 3.84 -4.48
N ASP A 111 -4.55 4.51 -3.38
CA ASP A 111 -3.17 4.80 -3.00
C ASP A 111 -2.72 3.82 -1.92
N LEU A 112 -2.02 2.78 -2.36
CA LEU A 112 -1.48 1.77 -1.45
C LEU A 112 -0.33 2.30 -0.60
N THR A 113 0.47 3.22 -1.13
CA THR A 113 1.63 3.79 -0.42
C THR A 113 1.16 4.64 0.74
N GLN A 114 0.23 5.56 0.53
CA GLN A 114 -0.38 6.37 1.57
C GLN A 114 -1.13 5.50 2.59
N PHE A 115 -1.90 4.51 2.11
CA PHE A 115 -2.57 3.53 2.96
C PHE A 115 -1.57 2.81 3.89
N LEU A 116 -0.46 2.29 3.35
CA LEU A 116 0.55 1.60 4.14
C LEU A 116 1.29 2.53 5.09
N ARG A 117 1.51 3.81 4.72
CA ARG A 117 2.03 4.83 5.65
C ARG A 117 1.09 5.02 6.84
N LEU A 118 -0.21 5.20 6.60
CA LEU A 118 -1.21 5.35 7.68
C LEU A 118 -1.29 4.09 8.56
N PHE A 119 -1.28 2.91 7.93
CA PHE A 119 -1.20 1.63 8.62
C PHE A 119 0.05 1.56 9.52
N LEU A 120 1.24 1.76 8.96
CA LEU A 120 2.52 1.68 9.69
C LEU A 120 2.63 2.74 10.80
N PHE A 121 2.03 3.91 10.60
CA PHE A 121 2.03 5.01 11.57
C PHE A 121 1.19 4.69 12.82
N SER A 122 0.07 4.00 12.62
CA SER A 122 -0.81 3.54 13.70
C SER A 122 -0.41 2.18 14.29
N PHE A 123 0.39 1.38 13.56
CA PHE A 123 0.79 0.04 13.97
C PHE A 123 1.72 0.07 15.20
N GLN A 124 1.26 -0.55 16.30
CA GLN A 124 1.99 -0.61 17.56
C GLN A 124 1.78 -1.95 18.29
N PHE A 125 2.68 -2.27 19.22
CA PHE A 125 2.54 -3.38 20.16
C PHE A 125 2.43 -2.82 21.59
N PRO A 126 1.38 -3.18 22.35
CA PRO A 126 0.22 -4.00 21.97
C PRO A 126 -0.73 -3.30 20.99
N GLY A 127 -1.48 -4.08 20.22
CA GLY A 127 -2.49 -3.58 19.27
C GLY A 127 -3.58 -4.62 19.00
N GLY A 128 -4.75 -4.16 18.53
CA GLY A 128 -5.94 -4.99 18.32
C GLY A 128 -5.80 -6.05 17.21
N HIS A 129 -4.76 -5.96 16.38
CA HIS A 129 -4.42 -6.98 15.39
C HIS A 129 -3.84 -8.27 16.01
N MET A 130 -3.58 -8.29 17.32
CA MET A 130 -3.03 -9.42 18.05
C MET A 130 -4.13 -10.20 18.79
N LYS A 131 -3.87 -11.50 19.04
CA LYS A 131 -4.79 -12.28 19.89
C LYS A 131 -4.66 -11.86 21.35
N PRO A 132 -5.74 -11.88 22.15
CA PRO A 132 -5.72 -11.51 23.57
C PRO A 132 -4.64 -12.21 24.40
N LYS A 133 -4.40 -13.50 24.12
CA LYS A 133 -3.34 -14.27 24.79
C LYS A 133 -1.94 -13.71 24.50
N ASP A 134 -1.67 -13.36 23.24
CA ASP A 134 -0.38 -12.79 22.84
C ASP A 134 -0.23 -11.37 23.41
N ILE A 135 -1.32 -10.60 23.52
CA ILE A 135 -1.34 -9.29 24.17
C ILE A 135 -0.98 -9.39 25.66
N LYS A 136 -1.51 -10.39 26.38
CA LYS A 136 -1.15 -10.64 27.79
C LYS A 136 0.37 -10.82 27.95
N ASP A 137 0.99 -11.61 27.08
CA ASP A 137 2.45 -11.82 27.10
C ASP A 137 3.23 -10.52 26.78
N ILE A 138 2.78 -9.73 25.80
CA ILE A 138 3.36 -8.42 25.45
C ILE A 138 3.34 -7.46 26.64
N ILE A 139 2.20 -7.37 27.34
CA ILE A 139 2.01 -6.49 28.50
C ILE A 139 2.88 -6.95 29.67
N TYR A 140 2.91 -8.26 29.95
CA TYR A 140 3.76 -8.86 30.98
C TYR A 140 5.25 -8.50 30.81
N HIS A 141 5.74 -8.46 29.56
CA HIS A 141 7.11 -8.07 29.27
C HIS A 141 7.35 -6.55 29.22
N GLY A 142 6.33 -5.72 29.47
CA GLY A 142 6.45 -4.26 29.49
C GLY A 142 6.68 -3.65 28.10
N ILE A 143 6.36 -4.37 27.03
CA ILE A 143 6.62 -3.97 25.64
C ILE A 143 5.72 -2.81 25.25
N ARG A 144 6.30 -1.74 24.69
CA ARG A 144 5.64 -0.56 24.10
C ARG A 144 6.40 -0.17 22.84
N PHE A 145 6.00 -0.73 21.70
CA PHE A 145 6.82 -0.74 20.50
C PHE A 145 6.07 -0.24 19.27
N LYS A 146 6.64 0.75 18.57
CA LYS A 146 6.21 1.18 17.23
C LYS A 146 7.30 0.79 16.22
N PRO A 147 7.12 -0.30 15.45
CA PRO A 147 8.18 -0.84 14.61
C PRO A 147 8.75 0.14 13.60
N ALA A 148 7.90 0.79 12.79
CA ALA A 148 8.34 1.69 11.73
C ALA A 148 9.13 2.89 12.28
N ARG A 149 8.62 3.52 13.34
CA ARG A 149 9.31 4.60 14.08
C ARG A 149 10.69 4.15 14.55
N THR A 150 10.77 3.01 15.25
CA THR A 150 12.05 2.53 15.79
C THR A 150 13.05 2.19 14.70
N ILE A 151 12.62 1.55 13.60
CA ILE A 151 13.50 1.23 12.46
C ILE A 151 14.07 2.52 11.85
N ILE A 152 13.23 3.51 11.57
CA ILE A 152 13.67 4.80 11.01
C ILE A 152 14.66 5.48 11.95
N GLN A 153 14.36 5.56 13.25
CA GLN A 153 15.26 6.16 14.23
C GLN A 153 16.62 5.45 14.29
N VAL A 154 16.65 4.11 14.18
CA VAL A 154 17.90 3.34 14.16
C VAL A 154 18.70 3.60 12.89
N LEU A 155 18.05 3.70 11.72
CA LEU A 155 18.71 4.03 10.46
C LEU A 155 19.29 5.46 10.48
N MET A 156 18.52 6.43 11.00
CA MET A 156 19.00 7.82 11.19
C MET A 156 20.21 7.88 12.11
N ALA A 157 20.16 7.18 13.26
CA ALA A 157 21.29 7.11 14.18
C ALA A 157 22.52 6.45 13.54
N GLY A 158 22.33 5.37 12.79
CA GLY A 158 23.41 4.73 12.05
C GLY A 158 24.03 5.62 10.97
N ASN A 159 23.22 6.40 10.24
CA ASN A 159 23.71 7.38 9.28
C ASN A 159 24.55 8.47 9.94
N LYS A 160 24.14 8.94 11.11
CA LYS A 160 24.92 9.88 11.90
C LYS A 160 26.28 9.30 12.29
N ILE A 161 26.30 8.07 12.84
CA ILE A 161 27.53 7.37 13.23
C ILE A 161 28.47 7.19 12.03
N LEU A 162 27.95 6.69 10.91
CA LEU A 162 28.75 6.48 9.69
C LEU A 162 29.28 7.80 9.11
N GLY A 163 28.49 8.86 9.16
CA GLY A 163 28.93 10.20 8.75
C GLY A 163 30.06 10.74 9.64
N GLU A 164 29.97 10.56 10.96
CA GLU A 164 31.04 10.91 11.91
C GLU A 164 32.33 10.10 11.66
N GLU A 165 32.21 8.86 11.19
CA GLU A 165 33.34 8.00 10.80
C GLU A 165 33.86 8.26 9.37
N GLY A 166 33.27 9.20 8.62
CA GLY A 166 33.66 9.53 7.25
C GLY A 166 33.29 8.46 6.21
N SER A 167 32.32 7.59 6.52
CA SER A 167 31.82 6.57 5.59
C SER A 167 30.89 7.17 4.55
N GLU A 168 31.15 6.88 3.27
CA GLU A 168 30.24 7.19 2.16
C GLU A 168 29.03 6.23 2.07
N LYS A 169 29.05 5.15 2.85
CA LYS A 169 27.94 4.19 2.90
C LYS A 169 26.84 4.68 3.82
N GLU A 170 25.61 4.58 3.34
CA GLU A 170 24.42 4.72 4.16
C GLU A 170 24.21 3.51 5.07
N MET A 171 23.69 3.76 6.26
CA MET A 171 23.15 2.75 7.15
C MET A 171 21.98 2.04 6.45
N SER A 172 22.06 0.73 6.48
CA SER A 172 20.96 -0.16 6.09
C SER A 172 20.78 -1.24 7.14
N ILE A 173 19.69 -1.98 7.08
CA ILE A 173 19.39 -3.09 7.99
C ILE A 173 18.81 -4.27 7.21
N SER A 174 19.21 -5.49 7.55
CA SER A 174 18.60 -6.72 7.02
C SER A 174 17.45 -7.21 7.91
N ALA A 175 16.59 -8.08 7.38
CA ALA A 175 15.54 -8.71 8.18
C ALA A 175 16.08 -9.49 9.39
N GLU A 176 17.26 -10.10 9.30
CA GLU A 176 17.94 -10.73 10.44
C GLU A 176 18.33 -9.71 11.51
N GLU A 177 18.97 -8.61 11.10
CA GLU A 177 19.42 -7.59 12.04
C GLU A 177 18.23 -6.92 12.73
N ALA A 178 17.18 -6.56 11.99
CA ALA A 178 15.94 -6.05 12.56
C ALA A 178 15.32 -7.06 13.54
N THR A 179 15.32 -8.35 13.18
CA THR A 179 14.78 -9.39 14.05
C THR A 179 15.51 -9.47 15.39
N TYR A 180 16.83 -9.61 15.36
CA TYR A 180 17.61 -9.92 16.56
C TYR A 180 18.01 -8.68 17.35
N CYS A 181 18.26 -7.55 16.69
CA CYS A 181 18.69 -6.32 17.36
C CYS A 181 17.52 -5.39 17.71
N ILE A 182 16.31 -5.63 17.19
CA ILE A 182 15.13 -4.79 17.47
C ILE A 182 13.98 -5.63 18.02
N PHE A 183 13.36 -6.49 17.19
CA PHE A 183 12.07 -7.10 17.55
C PHE A 183 12.16 -8.13 18.69
N ASN A 184 13.28 -8.85 18.80
CA ASN A 184 13.44 -9.91 19.80
C ASN A 184 14.10 -9.47 21.11
N ASP A 185 14.45 -8.19 21.24
CA ASP A 185 15.09 -7.65 22.44
C ASP A 185 14.10 -6.76 23.19
N ILE A 186 13.62 -7.26 24.34
CA ILE A 186 12.70 -6.54 25.22
C ILE A 186 13.26 -5.16 25.58
N ARG A 187 14.58 -5.00 25.70
CA ARG A 187 15.15 -3.69 26.05
C ARG A 187 14.92 -2.67 24.94
N VAL A 188 14.82 -3.10 23.69
CA VAL A 188 14.45 -2.22 22.56
C VAL A 188 12.95 -2.02 22.53
N THR A 189 12.17 -3.10 22.58
CA THR A 189 10.71 -3.04 22.40
C THR A 189 9.98 -2.46 23.62
N SER A 190 10.64 -2.30 24.77
CA SER A 190 10.18 -1.53 25.93
C SER A 190 10.82 -0.12 26.03
N SER A 191 11.49 0.35 24.97
CA SER A 191 12.14 1.67 24.88
C SER A 191 13.25 1.92 25.94
N LYS A 192 13.92 0.88 26.44
CA LYS A 192 15.05 0.98 27.39
C LYS A 192 16.41 1.17 26.70
N LEU A 193 16.52 0.87 25.40
CA LEU A 193 17.70 1.12 24.58
C LEU A 193 17.45 2.25 23.59
N THR A 194 18.46 3.10 23.41
CA THR A 194 18.41 4.20 22.45
C THR A 194 18.71 3.71 21.03
N PRO A 195 18.19 4.38 20.00
CA PRO A 195 18.50 4.08 18.60
C PRO A 195 20.01 4.03 18.30
N ASP A 196 20.81 4.95 18.86
CA ASP A 196 22.28 4.97 18.71
C ASP A 196 22.93 3.67 19.18
N LYS A 197 22.53 3.15 20.36
CA LYS A 197 23.10 1.90 20.90
C LYS A 197 22.76 0.70 20.02
N ILE A 198 21.55 0.69 19.45
CA ILE A 198 21.10 -0.37 18.55
C ILE A 198 21.90 -0.29 17.23
N ALA A 199 22.03 0.90 16.65
CA ALA A 199 22.80 1.12 15.43
C ALA A 199 24.28 0.72 15.61
N HIS A 200 24.92 1.16 16.71
CA HIS A 200 26.27 0.71 17.06
C HIS A 200 26.38 -0.81 17.17
N THR A 201 25.43 -1.46 17.85
CA THR A 201 25.41 -2.93 17.97
C THR A 201 25.40 -3.61 16.60
N ILE A 202 24.58 -3.12 15.67
CA ILE A 202 24.51 -3.66 14.31
C ILE A 202 25.84 -3.46 13.56
N LEU A 203 26.39 -2.24 13.61
CA LEU A 203 27.66 -1.90 12.96
C LEU A 203 28.84 -2.70 13.52
N ASP A 204 28.92 -2.84 14.85
CA ASP A 204 29.93 -3.64 15.53
C ASP A 204 29.79 -5.12 15.20
N ASN A 205 28.57 -5.66 15.17
CA ASN A 205 28.33 -7.04 14.75
C ASN A 205 28.82 -7.29 13.32
N ARG A 206 28.59 -6.34 12.39
CA ARG A 206 29.09 -6.42 11.01
C ARG A 206 30.62 -6.41 10.97
N LYS A 207 31.26 -5.46 11.66
CA LYS A 207 32.72 -5.34 11.77
C LYS A 207 33.36 -6.63 12.29
N ASN A 208 32.73 -7.24 13.29
CA ASN A 208 33.18 -8.48 13.92
C ASN A 208 32.68 -9.76 13.20
N LYS A 209 31.96 -9.63 12.09
CA LYS A 209 31.40 -10.74 11.29
C LYS A 209 30.54 -11.71 12.10
N VAL A 210 29.80 -11.17 13.08
CA VAL A 210 28.87 -11.91 13.92
C VAL A 210 27.67 -12.37 13.08
N LYS A 211 27.23 -13.61 13.29
CA LYS A 211 26.03 -14.18 12.66
C LYS A 211 24.84 -14.09 13.59
N TYR A 212 23.61 -14.03 13.08
CA TYR A 212 22.42 -13.90 13.92
C TYR A 212 21.71 -15.25 14.10
N TYR A 213 21.26 -15.87 13.01
CA TYR A 213 20.54 -17.14 13.11
C TYR A 213 21.46 -18.32 13.46
N ASN A 214 21.18 -18.97 14.59
CA ASN A 214 21.82 -20.21 15.04
C ASN A 214 20.77 -21.32 15.23
N PRO A 215 20.73 -22.36 14.38
CA PRO A 215 19.74 -23.44 14.49
C PRO A 215 19.88 -24.29 15.77
N ASN A 216 21.00 -24.17 16.49
CA ASN A 216 21.23 -24.88 17.75
C ASN A 216 20.87 -24.05 18.99
N ASP A 217 20.39 -22.81 18.82
CA ASP A 217 19.91 -21.99 19.92
C ASP A 217 18.53 -22.47 20.37
N SER A 218 18.33 -22.67 21.66
CA SER A 218 17.05 -23.07 22.26
C SER A 218 15.90 -22.14 21.87
N ASN A 219 16.19 -20.84 21.68
CA ASN A 219 15.21 -19.83 21.30
C ASN A 219 14.72 -19.99 19.84
N THR A 220 15.40 -20.80 19.03
CA THR A 220 14.95 -21.14 17.68
C THR A 220 14.03 -22.36 17.63
N LEU A 221 13.94 -23.14 18.71
CA LEU A 221 13.18 -24.40 18.74
C LEU A 221 11.67 -24.15 18.72
N SER A 222 10.97 -24.89 17.87
CA SER A 222 9.52 -24.95 17.82
C SER A 222 8.94 -25.70 19.02
N LEU A 223 7.62 -25.64 19.18
CA LEU A 223 6.91 -26.45 20.19
C LEU A 223 7.13 -27.96 20.02
N LYS A 224 7.56 -28.41 18.83
CA LYS A 224 7.91 -29.81 18.55
C LYS A 224 9.38 -30.14 18.83
N GLY A 225 10.14 -29.19 19.39
CA GLY A 225 11.57 -29.35 19.67
C GLY A 225 12.48 -29.26 18.44
N THR A 226 11.93 -28.98 17.25
CA THR A 226 12.72 -28.81 16.01
C THR A 226 13.03 -27.33 15.77
N ALA A 227 14.25 -27.02 15.32
CA ALA A 227 14.64 -25.65 14.99
C ALA A 227 13.76 -25.07 13.87
N ARG A 228 13.18 -23.89 14.11
CA ARG A 228 12.50 -23.11 13.07
C ARG A 228 13.49 -22.68 12.02
N THR A 229 13.07 -22.58 10.77
CA THR A 229 13.94 -22.07 9.71
C THR A 229 14.32 -20.61 9.97
N LYS A 230 15.42 -20.17 9.36
CA LYS A 230 15.81 -18.74 9.36
C LYS A 230 14.67 -17.83 8.90
N GLY A 231 13.98 -18.19 7.83
CA GLY A 231 12.85 -17.43 7.31
C GLY A 231 11.70 -17.31 8.32
N ASP A 232 11.38 -18.38 9.04
CA ASP A 232 10.36 -18.36 10.10
C ASP A 232 10.77 -17.51 11.31
N MET A 233 12.09 -17.45 11.59
CA MET A 233 12.63 -16.63 12.65
C MET A 233 12.58 -15.15 12.31
N THR A 234 12.83 -14.76 11.06
CA THR A 234 12.93 -13.34 10.65
C THR A 234 11.68 -12.77 10.00
N ARG A 235 10.62 -13.58 9.88
CA ARG A 235 9.43 -13.26 9.10
C ARG A 235 8.76 -11.93 9.50
N TYR A 236 8.43 -11.76 10.77
CA TYR A 236 7.64 -10.61 11.25
C TYR A 236 8.38 -9.29 11.04
N ALA A 237 9.68 -9.23 11.33
CA ALA A 237 10.49 -8.06 11.04
C ALA A 237 10.59 -7.82 9.53
N GLY A 238 10.78 -8.88 8.74
CA GLY A 238 10.81 -8.81 7.29
C GLY A 238 9.50 -8.31 6.67
N ASP A 239 8.35 -8.75 7.19
CA ASP A 239 7.03 -8.30 6.72
C ASP A 239 6.86 -6.79 6.95
N ILE A 240 7.25 -6.27 8.12
CA ILE A 240 7.24 -4.82 8.38
C ILE A 240 8.20 -4.06 7.47
N LEU A 241 9.41 -4.56 7.26
CA LEU A 241 10.39 -3.92 6.36
C LEU A 241 9.87 -3.87 4.92
N ASP A 242 9.24 -4.94 4.43
CA ASP A 242 8.63 -4.96 3.10
C ASP A 242 7.42 -4.01 3.00
N TYR A 243 6.62 -3.83 4.06
CA TYR A 243 5.58 -2.80 4.05
C TYR A 243 6.16 -1.39 4.05
N MET A 244 7.26 -1.16 4.78
CA MET A 244 7.95 0.13 4.75
C MET A 244 8.58 0.42 3.38
N GLU A 245 9.01 -0.60 2.64
CA GLU A 245 9.46 -0.49 1.25
C GLU A 245 8.31 -0.13 0.29
N ILE A 246 7.16 -0.80 0.40
CA ILE A 246 5.98 -0.47 -0.44
C ILE A 246 5.42 0.92 -0.08
N ALA A 247 5.43 1.28 1.21
CA ALA A 247 5.16 2.62 1.71
C ALA A 247 6.25 3.65 1.36
N ASN A 248 7.31 3.21 0.67
CA ASN A 248 8.42 4.00 0.14
C ASN A 248 9.12 4.85 1.22
N LEU A 249 9.09 4.37 2.46
CA LEU A 249 9.91 4.86 3.55
C LEU A 249 11.34 4.31 3.44
N LEU A 250 11.50 3.13 2.83
CA LEU A 250 12.78 2.44 2.68
C LEU A 250 13.03 2.01 1.24
N ASP A 251 14.30 1.98 0.84
CA ASP A 251 14.78 1.31 -0.37
C ASP A 251 15.39 -0.04 -0.02
N LYS A 252 15.16 -1.06 -0.86
CA LYS A 252 15.71 -2.41 -0.66
C LYS A 252 16.74 -2.77 -1.73
N HIS A 253 17.94 -3.09 -1.26
CA HIS A 253 19.04 -3.55 -2.11
C HIS A 253 19.69 -4.79 -1.51
N ASN A 254 19.70 -5.90 -2.27
CA ASN A 254 20.34 -7.16 -1.88
C ASN A 254 19.91 -7.68 -0.48
N GLY A 255 18.65 -7.48 -0.11
CA GLY A 255 18.09 -7.91 1.18
C GLY A 255 18.39 -7.00 2.37
N TYR A 256 18.95 -5.81 2.12
CA TYR A 256 19.12 -4.73 3.08
C TYR A 256 18.20 -3.57 2.75
N TYR A 257 17.71 -2.89 3.78
CA TYR A 257 16.78 -1.77 3.69
C TYR A 257 17.46 -0.51 4.22
N SER A 258 17.49 0.57 3.44
CA SER A 258 18.00 1.90 3.82
C SER A 258 16.88 2.94 3.72
N MET A 259 17.07 4.15 4.25
CA MET A 259 16.03 5.18 4.18
C MET A 259 15.87 5.70 2.75
N LYS A 260 14.64 6.05 2.38
CA LYS A 260 14.36 6.67 1.09
C LYS A 260 14.77 8.14 1.09
N GLY A 261 15.80 8.49 0.33
CA GLY A 261 16.46 9.80 0.41
C GLY A 261 15.58 11.02 0.08
N ASN A 262 14.58 10.87 -0.79
CA ASN A 262 13.66 11.96 -1.19
C ASN A 262 12.43 12.10 -0.27
N GLU A 263 12.28 11.29 0.77
CA GLU A 263 11.08 11.21 1.61
C GLU A 263 11.31 11.75 3.04
N LEU A 264 12.18 12.76 3.17
CA LEU A 264 12.62 13.28 4.46
C LEU A 264 11.44 13.76 5.34
N ALA A 265 10.43 14.38 4.75
CA ALA A 265 9.26 14.88 5.49
C ALA A 265 8.47 13.72 6.13
N ALA A 266 8.22 12.65 5.37
CA ALA A 266 7.54 11.46 5.88
C ALA A 266 8.40 10.76 6.93
N LEU A 267 9.69 10.55 6.66
CA LEU A 267 10.63 9.94 7.60
C LEU A 267 10.70 10.70 8.93
N MET A 268 10.78 12.03 8.89
CA MET A 268 10.77 12.88 10.08
C MET A 268 9.44 12.83 10.82
N THR A 269 8.32 12.71 10.11
CA THR A 269 6.99 12.55 10.72
C THR A 269 6.92 11.25 11.52
N PHE A 270 7.42 10.13 10.96
CA PHE A 270 7.52 8.86 11.68
C PHE A 270 8.51 8.93 12.85
N ALA A 271 9.70 9.49 12.64
CA ALA A 271 10.76 9.54 13.64
C ALA A 271 10.36 10.35 14.88
N ASN A 272 9.59 11.43 14.69
CA ASN A 272 9.12 12.33 15.74
C ASN A 272 7.72 11.98 16.27
N ASP A 273 7.12 10.89 15.80
CA ASP A 273 5.79 10.51 16.21
C ASP A 273 5.72 10.18 17.70
N VAL A 274 4.86 10.90 18.41
CA VAL A 274 4.53 10.67 19.83
C VAL A 274 3.12 10.12 20.03
N THR A 275 2.37 9.90 18.94
CA THR A 275 1.02 9.34 19.04
C THR A 275 1.07 7.91 19.59
N TRP A 276 0.10 7.56 20.42
CA TRP A 276 0.04 6.27 21.07
C TRP A 276 -1.40 5.95 21.45
N PHE A 277 -1.85 4.74 21.13
CA PHE A 277 -3.10 4.26 21.69
C PHE A 277 -2.86 3.75 23.11
N SER A 278 -3.50 4.41 24.07
CA SER A 278 -3.32 4.12 25.50
C SER A 278 -4.35 3.14 26.08
N GLY A 279 -5.22 2.54 25.26
CA GLY A 279 -6.30 1.67 25.75
C GLY A 279 -5.82 0.41 26.49
N TYR A 280 -4.54 0.05 26.36
CA TYR A 280 -3.93 -1.05 27.10
C TYR A 280 -3.17 -0.61 28.37
N GLU A 281 -3.04 0.68 28.66
CA GLU A 281 -2.12 1.16 29.71
C GLU A 281 -2.52 0.75 31.13
N SER A 282 -3.81 0.59 31.42
CA SER A 282 -4.29 0.14 32.74
C SER A 282 -3.74 -1.24 33.11
N PHE A 283 -3.66 -2.14 32.13
CA PHE A 283 -3.27 -3.53 32.32
C PHE A 283 -1.79 -3.72 32.68
N TYR A 284 -0.91 -2.74 32.40
CA TYR A 284 0.52 -2.86 32.79
C TYR A 284 0.75 -2.79 34.29
N LYS A 285 -0.27 -2.41 35.07
CA LYS A 285 -0.23 -2.33 36.53
C LYS A 285 -0.92 -3.51 37.20
N GLU A 286 -1.45 -4.44 36.42
CA GLU A 286 -2.23 -5.57 36.90
C GLU A 286 -1.39 -6.84 36.85
N ASP A 287 -1.45 -7.64 37.93
CA ASP A 287 -0.72 -8.91 38.01
C ASP A 287 -1.47 -10.05 37.33
N ASP A 288 -2.81 -9.97 37.23
CA ASP A 288 -3.63 -10.98 36.57
C ASP A 288 -4.64 -10.35 35.61
N ILE A 289 -4.33 -10.46 34.32
CA ILE A 289 -5.13 -9.92 33.22
C ILE A 289 -5.99 -11.03 32.63
N GLU A 290 -7.30 -10.86 32.64
CA GLU A 290 -8.22 -11.76 31.95
C GLU A 290 -8.25 -11.48 30.45
N THR A 291 -8.22 -12.53 29.62
CA THR A 291 -8.20 -12.36 28.15
C THR A 291 -9.50 -11.77 27.62
N THR A 292 -10.60 -11.97 28.34
CA THR A 292 -11.92 -11.39 28.03
C THR A 292 -11.93 -9.88 28.15
N ASP A 293 -11.17 -9.30 29.07
CA ASP A 293 -11.06 -7.84 29.22
C ASP A 293 -10.20 -7.24 28.11
N LEU A 294 -9.14 -7.93 27.68
CA LEU A 294 -8.33 -7.53 26.52
C LEU A 294 -9.15 -7.57 25.22
N SER A 295 -10.06 -8.54 25.06
CA SER A 295 -10.96 -8.61 23.90
C SER A 295 -11.89 -7.39 23.79
N LYS A 296 -12.27 -6.76 24.91
CA LYS A 296 -13.11 -5.55 24.90
C LYS A 296 -12.36 -4.32 24.37
N VAL A 297 -11.02 -4.34 24.38
CA VAL A 297 -10.19 -3.22 23.88
C VAL A 297 -10.03 -3.27 22.36
N GLU A 298 -10.15 -4.45 21.75
CA GLU A 298 -9.95 -4.65 20.30
C GLU A 298 -10.83 -3.74 19.42
N PRO A 299 -12.16 -3.61 19.63
CA PRO A 299 -12.98 -2.68 18.86
C PRO A 299 -12.53 -1.22 19.02
N ILE A 300 -12.12 -0.82 20.24
CA ILE A 300 -11.63 0.53 20.55
C ILE A 300 -10.30 0.81 19.84
N TRP A 301 -9.43 -0.20 19.72
CA TRP A 301 -8.21 -0.10 18.93
C TRP A 301 -8.51 0.18 17.45
N PHE A 302 -9.43 -0.59 16.85
CA PHE A 302 -9.81 -0.37 15.44
C PHE A 302 -10.49 0.99 15.26
N GLU A 303 -11.28 1.45 16.22
CA GLU A 303 -11.82 2.82 16.20
C GLU A 303 -10.71 3.87 16.26
N TYR A 304 -9.71 3.70 17.13
CA TYR A 304 -8.55 4.59 17.18
C TYR A 304 -7.80 4.64 15.85
N VAL A 305 -7.50 3.49 15.23
CA VAL A 305 -6.85 3.43 13.92
C VAL A 305 -7.69 4.16 12.87
N ASN A 306 -9.01 3.93 12.88
CA ASN A 306 -9.93 4.56 11.95
C ASN A 306 -10.07 6.08 12.15
N ASN A 307 -9.98 6.57 13.40
CA ASN A 307 -10.10 7.99 13.71
C ASN A 307 -8.75 8.72 13.66
N SER A 308 -7.64 7.99 13.74
CA SER A 308 -6.29 8.51 13.58
C SER A 308 -5.88 8.71 12.13
N MET A 309 -6.75 8.32 11.18
CA MET A 309 -6.62 8.71 9.78
C MET A 309 -6.55 10.23 9.68
N LYS A 310 -5.40 10.70 9.22
CA LYS A 310 -5.19 12.08 8.80
C LYS A 310 -4.99 12.03 7.28
N PRO A 311 -6.07 12.12 6.48
CA PRO A 311 -6.00 12.03 5.01
C PRO A 311 -5.09 13.10 4.39
N ASP A 312 -4.89 14.21 5.12
CA ASP A 312 -4.03 15.32 4.72
C ASP A 312 -2.55 15.15 5.09
N LEU A 313 -2.22 14.16 5.94
CA LEU A 313 -0.83 13.84 6.25
C LEU A 313 -0.23 13.06 5.08
N PHE A 314 1.00 13.43 4.68
CA PHE A 314 1.66 12.87 3.49
C PHE A 314 0.98 13.28 2.16
N LYS A 315 0.68 14.59 1.98
CA LYS A 315 0.22 15.22 0.72
C LYS A 315 1.27 16.17 0.11
N THR A 316 1.33 16.26 -1.23
CA THR A 316 2.33 17.00 -2.02
C THR A 316 1.82 18.23 -2.77
N ASP A 317 2.75 19.09 -3.22
CA ASP A 317 2.49 20.31 -4.00
C ASP A 317 3.09 20.25 -5.43
N ILE A 318 2.27 20.47 -6.48
CA ILE A 318 2.60 20.17 -7.90
C ILE A 318 2.77 21.42 -8.79
N ILE A 319 2.43 22.62 -8.29
CA ILE A 319 2.32 23.83 -9.14
C ILE A 319 3.69 24.34 -9.65
N SER A 320 4.81 23.92 -9.07
CA SER A 320 6.15 24.37 -9.49
C SER A 320 6.69 23.71 -10.78
N ILE A 321 6.08 22.62 -11.28
CA ILE A 321 6.70 21.73 -12.28
C ILE A 321 6.24 22.00 -13.73
N ILE A 322 5.13 22.69 -13.94
CA ILE A 322 4.48 22.79 -15.27
C ILE A 322 5.08 23.90 -16.17
N GLY A 323 6.09 24.64 -15.70
CA GLY A 323 6.66 25.78 -16.42
C GLY A 323 7.81 25.44 -17.39
N GLN A 324 7.51 25.42 -18.70
CA GLN A 324 8.39 25.70 -19.87
C GLN A 324 8.99 24.51 -20.69
N HIS A 325 9.21 24.81 -21.97
CA HIS A 325 9.15 23.91 -23.14
C HIS A 325 10.49 23.33 -23.62
N GLU A 326 10.36 22.21 -24.36
CA GLU A 326 11.31 21.52 -25.26
C GLU A 326 12.06 20.27 -24.74
N GLU A 327 12.21 20.08 -23.42
CA GLU A 327 12.74 18.82 -22.82
C GLU A 327 11.65 17.75 -22.57
N ILE A 328 10.58 17.76 -23.36
CA ILE A 328 9.30 17.15 -22.98
C ILE A 328 9.40 15.63 -22.81
N ASN A 329 10.08 14.84 -23.66
CA ASN A 329 10.08 13.36 -23.52
C ASN A 329 10.87 12.87 -22.29
N VAL A 330 12.01 13.49 -22.01
CA VAL A 330 12.82 13.15 -20.83
C VAL A 330 12.10 13.61 -19.57
N VAL A 331 11.57 14.83 -19.56
CA VAL A 331 10.71 15.35 -18.48
C VAL A 331 9.43 14.53 -18.33
N PHE A 332 8.89 13.91 -19.38
CA PHE A 332 7.69 13.07 -19.30
C PHE A 332 7.99 11.70 -18.70
N GLU A 333 9.11 11.08 -19.06
CA GLU A 333 9.56 9.85 -18.43
C GLU A 333 10.00 10.09 -16.99
N ASP A 334 10.68 11.21 -16.73
CA ASP A 334 11.08 11.62 -15.40
C ASP A 334 9.87 12.03 -14.57
N ARG A 335 8.84 12.68 -15.14
CA ARG A 335 7.59 13.00 -14.41
C ARG A 335 6.71 11.78 -14.21
N ILE A 336 6.69 10.81 -15.12
CA ILE A 336 6.04 9.52 -14.89
C ILE A 336 6.80 8.76 -13.82
N ARG A 337 8.14 8.77 -13.83
CA ARG A 337 8.96 8.18 -12.77
C ARG A 337 8.75 8.90 -11.46
N ASP A 338 8.83 10.22 -11.41
CA ASP A 338 8.62 11.06 -10.24
C ASP A 338 7.21 10.84 -9.72
N VAL A 339 6.20 10.77 -10.57
CA VAL A 339 4.86 10.40 -10.12
C VAL A 339 4.92 8.97 -9.62
N VAL A 340 5.21 7.94 -10.42
CA VAL A 340 5.30 6.51 -10.00
C VAL A 340 6.14 6.26 -8.72
N LEU A 341 7.18 7.05 -8.45
CA LEU A 341 8.16 6.92 -7.38
C LEU A 341 8.01 7.94 -6.22
N SER A 342 7.19 8.98 -6.37
CA SER A 342 6.89 9.97 -5.32
C SER A 342 5.74 9.49 -4.44
N ASP A 343 5.79 9.81 -3.15
CA ASP A 343 4.82 9.28 -2.19
C ASP A 343 3.75 10.27 -1.74
N ASP A 344 3.65 11.31 -2.53
CA ASP A 344 3.01 12.53 -2.16
C ASP A 344 2.26 12.82 -3.48
N ARG A 345 1.08 12.21 -3.64
CA ARG A 345 0.25 12.26 -4.84
C ARG A 345 -1.21 12.29 -4.43
N THR A 346 -1.97 13.26 -4.93
CA THR A 346 -3.42 13.28 -4.75
C THR A 346 -4.12 12.59 -5.93
N THR A 347 -5.35 12.12 -5.74
CA THR A 347 -6.20 11.62 -6.84
C THR A 347 -6.33 12.66 -7.96
N LYS A 348 -6.33 13.94 -7.59
CA LYS A 348 -6.28 15.06 -8.53
C LYS A 348 -4.97 15.09 -9.33
N ASP A 349 -3.83 14.79 -8.71
CA ASP A 349 -2.54 14.76 -9.41
C ASP A 349 -2.42 13.59 -10.39
N ILE A 350 -2.94 12.43 -10.01
CA ILE A 350 -3.00 11.25 -10.88
C ILE A 350 -3.99 11.48 -12.03
N GLY A 351 -5.15 12.05 -11.74
CA GLY A 351 -6.14 12.49 -12.72
C GLY A 351 -5.53 13.48 -13.72
N ASN A 352 -5.01 14.61 -13.23
CA ASN A 352 -4.36 15.64 -14.02
C ASN A 352 -3.19 15.11 -14.86
N LEU A 353 -2.35 14.22 -14.31
CA LEU A 353 -1.28 13.58 -15.07
C LEU A 353 -1.86 12.71 -16.18
N GLY A 354 -2.85 11.88 -15.84
CA GLY A 354 -3.57 11.06 -16.80
C GLY A 354 -4.14 11.88 -17.95
N GLU A 355 -4.87 12.94 -17.64
CA GLU A 355 -5.45 13.88 -18.60
C GLU A 355 -4.38 14.52 -19.48
N ALA A 356 -3.26 14.98 -18.89
CA ALA A 356 -2.15 15.52 -19.65
C ALA A 356 -1.53 14.48 -20.60
N ILE A 357 -1.40 13.23 -20.14
CA ILE A 357 -0.88 12.13 -20.96
C ILE A 357 -1.81 11.82 -22.12
N ILE A 358 -3.11 11.68 -21.84
CA ILE A 358 -4.11 11.39 -22.88
C ILE A 358 -4.27 12.55 -23.85
N CYS A 359 -4.20 13.79 -23.38
CA CYS A 359 -4.21 14.98 -24.25
C CYS A 359 -3.00 14.97 -25.21
N GLY A 360 -1.80 14.64 -24.72
CA GLY A 360 -0.62 14.45 -25.57
C GLY A 360 -0.79 13.32 -26.60
N HIS A 361 -1.35 12.19 -26.17
CA HIS A 361 -1.69 11.06 -27.03
C HIS A 361 -2.65 11.47 -28.15
N GLU A 362 -3.73 12.17 -27.82
CA GLU A 362 -4.73 12.62 -28.80
C GLU A 362 -4.16 13.61 -29.81
N LYS A 363 -3.31 14.55 -29.36
CA LYS A 363 -2.60 15.47 -30.28
C LYS A 363 -1.73 14.72 -31.28
N MET A 364 -1.00 13.69 -30.82
CA MET A 364 -0.17 12.87 -31.71
C MET A 364 -1.04 12.01 -32.65
N ARG A 365 -2.16 11.47 -32.15
CA ARG A 365 -3.14 10.75 -32.96
C ARG A 365 -3.67 11.64 -34.09
N LEU A 366 -4.08 12.87 -33.80
CA LEU A 366 -4.53 13.82 -34.83
C LEU A 366 -3.43 14.10 -35.85
N LYS A 367 -2.19 14.38 -35.40
CA LYS A 367 -1.02 14.61 -36.26
C LYS A 367 -0.79 13.46 -37.23
N ILE A 368 -0.76 12.22 -36.73
CA ILE A 368 -0.54 11.01 -37.53
C ILE A 368 -1.65 10.80 -38.56
N ASN A 369 -2.89 11.21 -38.23
CA ASN A 369 -4.04 11.09 -39.12
C ASN A 369 -4.25 12.32 -40.03
N GLY A 370 -3.34 13.30 -40.03
CA GLY A 370 -3.38 14.45 -40.94
C GLY A 370 -4.27 15.63 -40.49
N TYR A 371 -4.65 15.69 -39.21
CA TYR A 371 -5.49 16.74 -38.61
C TYR A 371 -4.64 17.72 -37.78
N GLU A 372 -3.50 18.15 -38.33
CA GLU A 372 -2.50 18.92 -37.59
C GLU A 372 -3.00 20.30 -37.15
N GLU A 373 -3.91 20.89 -37.92
CA GLU A 373 -4.59 22.15 -37.64
C GLU A 373 -5.52 22.08 -36.41
N PHE A 374 -6.09 20.90 -36.12
CA PHE A 374 -7.02 20.68 -35.00
C PHE A 374 -6.30 20.44 -33.66
N ILE A 375 -4.99 20.16 -33.67
CA ILE A 375 -4.18 19.91 -32.47
C ILE A 375 -4.28 21.05 -31.45
N LYS A 376 -4.36 22.30 -31.95
CA LYS A 376 -4.46 23.51 -31.12
C LYS A 376 -5.84 23.69 -30.47
N LEU A 377 -6.84 22.96 -30.95
CA LEU A 377 -8.23 23.03 -30.49
C LEU A 377 -8.56 21.95 -29.44
N ILE A 378 -7.68 20.96 -29.25
CA ILE A 378 -7.83 19.96 -28.17
C ILE A 378 -7.69 20.66 -26.82
N GLN A 379 -8.65 20.42 -25.93
CA GLN A 379 -8.73 21.05 -24.62
C GLN A 379 -9.01 20.01 -23.52
N ILE A 380 -8.34 20.18 -22.37
CA ILE A 380 -8.76 19.56 -21.10
C ILE A 380 -9.85 20.45 -20.53
N VAL A 381 -11.00 19.86 -20.20
CA VAL A 381 -12.21 20.57 -19.79
C VAL A 381 -12.37 20.48 -18.27
N ASP A 382 -11.38 20.99 -17.54
CA ASP A 382 -11.44 21.14 -16.08
C ASP A 382 -11.93 22.56 -15.74
N SER A 383 -13.21 22.69 -15.34
CA SER A 383 -13.74 23.94 -14.82
C SER A 383 -14.51 23.72 -13.50
N PRO A 384 -14.14 24.39 -12.40
CA PRO A 384 -14.84 24.28 -11.11
C PRO A 384 -16.32 24.69 -11.13
N ASN A 385 -16.76 25.38 -12.19
CA ASN A 385 -18.12 25.91 -12.33
C ASN A 385 -18.97 25.14 -13.35
N TYR A 386 -18.40 24.16 -14.05
CA TYR A 386 -19.07 23.42 -15.13
C TYR A 386 -18.46 22.03 -15.29
N HIS A 387 -19.22 20.99 -14.97
CA HIS A 387 -18.84 19.59 -15.14
C HIS A 387 -19.55 18.99 -16.36
N PRO A 388 -18.94 19.01 -17.55
CA PRO A 388 -19.56 18.53 -18.79
C PRO A 388 -19.75 16.99 -18.81
N GLY A 389 -19.11 16.28 -17.88
CA GLY A 389 -19.17 14.82 -17.78
C GLY A 389 -18.16 14.10 -18.68
N TYR A 390 -17.05 14.76 -19.04
CA TYR A 390 -15.86 14.21 -19.68
C TYR A 390 -14.67 15.15 -19.42
N ASP A 391 -13.43 14.64 -19.52
CA ASP A 391 -12.22 15.39 -19.16
C ASP A 391 -11.54 16.07 -20.36
N ILE A 392 -11.63 15.48 -21.56
CA ILE A 392 -10.96 15.99 -22.76
C ILE A 392 -11.93 16.08 -23.92
N ASP A 393 -11.86 17.20 -24.63
CA ASP A 393 -12.54 17.43 -25.89
C ASP A 393 -11.52 17.40 -27.05
N SER A 394 -11.67 16.40 -27.92
CA SER A 394 -10.80 16.05 -29.05
C SER A 394 -11.63 15.89 -30.34
N PHE A 395 -11.06 15.35 -31.41
CA PHE A 395 -11.71 15.19 -32.72
C PHE A 395 -11.57 13.76 -33.24
N GLU A 396 -12.56 13.20 -33.93
CA GLU A 396 -12.52 11.79 -34.33
C GLU A 396 -11.38 11.43 -35.29
N ALA A 397 -10.98 12.36 -36.16
CA ALA A 397 -9.92 12.16 -37.17
C ALA A 397 -10.20 11.01 -38.15
N ASP A 398 -11.47 10.75 -38.44
CA ASP A 398 -11.96 9.65 -39.28
C ASP A 398 -12.47 10.13 -40.66
N GLY A 399 -12.12 11.35 -41.05
CA GLY A 399 -12.69 12.04 -42.21
C GLY A 399 -13.72 13.11 -41.83
N THR A 400 -14.06 13.22 -40.54
CA THR A 400 -15.01 14.20 -40.01
C THR A 400 -14.37 15.17 -39.03
N GLU A 401 -15.02 16.33 -38.86
CA GLU A 401 -14.70 17.30 -37.80
C GLU A 401 -15.53 17.04 -36.52
N TYR A 402 -16.07 15.82 -36.36
CA TYR A 402 -16.83 15.48 -35.16
C TYR A 402 -15.94 15.39 -33.94
N HIS A 403 -16.51 15.80 -32.82
CA HIS A 403 -15.85 15.78 -31.54
C HIS A 403 -15.75 14.36 -30.99
N ARG A 404 -14.65 14.12 -30.28
CA ARG A 404 -14.40 12.95 -29.45
C ARG A 404 -14.27 13.43 -28.01
N TYR A 405 -15.23 13.04 -27.19
CA TYR A 405 -15.27 13.38 -25.76
C TYR A 405 -14.72 12.23 -24.95
N ILE A 406 -13.73 12.50 -24.11
CA ILE A 406 -12.92 11.47 -23.45
C ILE A 406 -12.96 11.67 -21.95
N GLU A 407 -13.36 10.62 -21.25
CA GLU A 407 -13.20 10.45 -19.81
C GLU A 407 -11.91 9.66 -19.52
N VAL A 408 -11.07 10.14 -18.62
CA VAL A 408 -9.76 9.58 -18.34
C VAL A 408 -9.76 8.90 -16.97
N LYS A 409 -9.55 7.58 -16.96
CA LYS A 409 -9.45 6.79 -15.72
C LYS A 409 -8.03 6.29 -15.56
N THR A 410 -7.26 6.94 -14.69
CA THR A 410 -5.83 6.64 -14.51
C THR A 410 -5.58 5.85 -13.22
N THR A 411 -4.70 4.84 -13.27
CA THR A 411 -4.18 4.15 -12.08
C THR A 411 -2.68 3.98 -12.19
N ILE A 412 -2.00 4.14 -11.07
CA ILE A 412 -0.54 4.06 -10.98
C ILE A 412 -0.15 3.03 -9.92
N SER A 413 0.87 2.22 -10.20
CA SER A 413 1.45 1.24 -9.26
C SER A 413 2.95 1.10 -9.52
N LYS A 414 3.69 0.58 -8.54
CA LYS A 414 5.09 0.17 -8.73
C LYS A 414 5.20 -1.09 -9.60
N GLN A 415 4.22 -1.99 -9.52
CA GLN A 415 4.19 -3.25 -10.25
C GLN A 415 3.23 -3.21 -11.45
N LYS A 416 3.27 -4.24 -12.29
CA LYS A 416 2.35 -4.39 -13.42
C LYS A 416 0.92 -4.52 -12.90
N ILE A 417 0.05 -3.63 -13.36
CA ILE A 417 -1.36 -3.54 -12.95
C ILE A 417 -2.20 -4.49 -13.82
N GLN A 418 -3.10 -5.25 -13.19
CA GLN A 418 -4.14 -6.04 -13.84
C GLN A 418 -5.52 -5.66 -13.28
N MET A 419 -5.83 -4.37 -13.29
CA MET A 419 -7.06 -3.82 -12.73
C MET A 419 -7.95 -3.26 -13.84
N TYR A 420 -8.93 -4.06 -14.25
CA TYR A 420 -9.86 -3.73 -15.34
C TYR A 420 -11.19 -3.14 -14.84
N GLY A 421 -11.21 -2.66 -13.60
CA GLY A 421 -12.34 -1.95 -13.00
C GLY A 421 -12.11 -0.44 -12.93
N PHE A 422 -13.19 0.35 -13.03
CA PHE A 422 -13.19 1.80 -12.76
C PHE A 422 -14.61 2.31 -12.46
N HIS A 423 -14.70 3.40 -11.68
CA HIS A 423 -15.95 4.07 -11.37
C HIS A 423 -16.29 5.15 -12.41
N MET A 424 -17.56 5.27 -12.80
CA MET A 424 -18.11 6.42 -13.52
C MET A 424 -19.18 7.12 -12.68
N SER A 425 -19.11 8.44 -12.58
CA SER A 425 -20.13 9.22 -11.86
C SER A 425 -21.50 9.16 -12.57
N PRO A 426 -22.61 9.50 -11.89
CA PRO A 426 -23.94 9.54 -12.51
C PRO A 426 -23.99 10.48 -13.73
N ASN A 427 -23.24 11.59 -13.67
CA ASN A 427 -23.17 12.56 -14.76
C ASN A 427 -22.41 11.98 -15.95
N GLU A 428 -21.21 11.42 -15.73
CA GLU A 428 -20.42 10.75 -16.78
C GLU A 428 -21.22 9.66 -17.49
N TRP A 429 -21.90 8.79 -16.74
CA TRP A 429 -22.71 7.73 -17.32
C TRP A 429 -23.89 8.25 -18.15
N SER A 430 -24.59 9.28 -17.65
CA SER A 430 -25.69 9.92 -18.35
C SER A 430 -25.24 10.61 -19.64
N VAL A 431 -24.11 11.32 -19.59
CA VAL A 431 -23.51 12.00 -20.74
C VAL A 431 -23.02 10.98 -21.76
N ALA A 432 -22.37 9.90 -21.34
CA ALA A 432 -21.98 8.80 -22.21
C ALA A 432 -23.17 8.18 -22.96
N GLY A 433 -24.32 8.02 -22.29
CA GLY A 433 -25.55 7.52 -22.92
C GLY A 433 -26.14 8.48 -23.96
N THR A 434 -25.88 9.78 -23.83
CA THR A 434 -26.36 10.84 -24.72
C THR A 434 -25.44 11.01 -25.93
N ILE A 435 -24.13 11.11 -25.69
CA ILE A 435 -23.08 11.35 -26.69
C ILE A 435 -22.73 10.08 -27.48
N LYS A 436 -22.90 8.90 -26.89
CA LYS A 436 -22.80 7.58 -27.55
C LYS A 436 -21.44 7.33 -28.22
N GLU A 437 -21.42 7.23 -29.55
CA GLU A 437 -20.24 6.84 -30.34
C GLU A 437 -19.10 7.85 -30.28
N HIS A 438 -19.40 9.06 -29.81
CA HIS A 438 -18.42 10.13 -29.61
C HIS A 438 -17.89 10.19 -28.17
N TYR A 439 -18.38 9.32 -27.27
CA TYR A 439 -17.92 9.24 -25.89
C TYR A 439 -16.97 8.06 -25.69
N TYR A 440 -15.83 8.34 -25.10
CA TYR A 440 -14.77 7.37 -24.87
C TYR A 440 -14.35 7.38 -23.42
N VAL A 441 -14.05 6.19 -22.88
CA VAL A 441 -13.30 6.06 -21.63
C VAL A 441 -11.90 5.58 -21.97
N TYR A 442 -10.90 6.36 -21.60
CA TYR A 442 -9.49 6.02 -21.75
C TYR A 442 -8.98 5.54 -20.39
N ARG A 443 -8.79 4.22 -20.28
CA ARG A 443 -8.27 3.58 -19.07
C ARG A 443 -6.75 3.49 -19.17
N LEU A 444 -6.06 4.38 -18.46
CA LEU A 444 -4.60 4.47 -18.44
C LEU A 444 -4.03 3.78 -17.20
N MET A 445 -3.22 2.75 -17.39
CA MET A 445 -2.51 2.03 -16.34
C MET A 445 -1.01 2.29 -16.47
N LEU A 446 -0.42 2.94 -15.47
CA LEU A 446 0.98 3.32 -15.45
C LEU A 446 1.73 2.53 -14.37
N SER A 447 2.90 2.01 -14.72
CA SER A 447 3.82 1.37 -13.78
C SER A 447 5.27 1.74 -14.10
N GLU A 448 6.22 1.31 -13.26
CA GLU A 448 7.65 1.52 -13.53
C GLU A 448 8.11 0.93 -14.86
N LYS A 449 7.45 -0.13 -15.34
CA LYS A 449 7.88 -0.92 -16.51
C LYS A 449 6.92 -0.82 -17.69
N ASP A 450 5.62 -0.78 -17.41
CA ASP A 450 4.57 -0.84 -18.43
C ASP A 450 3.69 0.41 -18.39
N LYS A 451 3.35 0.92 -19.58
CA LYS A 451 2.35 1.97 -19.83
C LYS A 451 1.27 1.36 -20.73
N ILE A 452 0.10 1.09 -20.18
CA ILE A 452 -0.96 0.36 -20.87
C ILE A 452 -2.19 1.26 -20.96
N LEU A 453 -2.66 1.50 -22.19
CA LEU A 453 -3.89 2.24 -22.45
C LEU A 453 -4.95 1.27 -22.99
N PHE A 454 -6.17 1.33 -22.44
CA PHE A 454 -7.34 0.73 -23.08
C PHE A 454 -8.32 1.82 -23.46
N VAL A 455 -8.91 1.69 -24.64
CA VAL A 455 -9.89 2.65 -25.18
C VAL A 455 -11.24 1.96 -25.26
N LEU A 456 -12.21 2.44 -24.49
CA LEU A 456 -13.58 1.94 -24.48
C LEU A 456 -14.48 2.98 -25.16
N ARG A 457 -14.89 2.70 -26.39
CA ARG A 457 -15.85 3.53 -27.14
C ARG A 457 -17.27 3.17 -26.76
N ASN A 458 -18.09 4.18 -26.47
CA ASN A 458 -19.51 4.03 -26.11
C ASN A 458 -19.74 3.00 -24.99
N PRO A 459 -19.32 3.31 -23.73
CA PRO A 459 -19.41 2.37 -22.61
C PRO A 459 -20.85 1.88 -22.35
N VAL A 460 -21.87 2.71 -22.61
CA VAL A 460 -23.27 2.32 -22.44
C VAL A 460 -23.70 1.26 -23.46
N ALA A 461 -23.25 1.35 -24.72
CA ALA A 461 -23.50 0.31 -25.70
C ALA A 461 -22.68 -0.96 -25.42
N LEU A 462 -21.44 -0.83 -24.93
CA LEU A 462 -20.64 -1.98 -24.52
C LEU A 462 -21.34 -2.79 -23.41
N TYR A 463 -21.92 -2.10 -22.42
CA TYR A 463 -22.70 -2.74 -21.36
C TYR A 463 -23.95 -3.43 -21.91
N LYS A 464 -24.72 -2.76 -22.78
CA LYS A 464 -25.94 -3.35 -23.38
C LYS A 464 -25.68 -4.56 -24.28
N ASN A 465 -24.45 -4.75 -24.73
CA ASN A 465 -24.02 -5.87 -25.57
C ASN A 465 -23.19 -6.89 -24.79
N ASP A 466 -23.23 -6.86 -23.45
CA ASP A 466 -22.54 -7.80 -22.55
C ASP A 466 -21.01 -7.88 -22.79
N LYS A 467 -20.39 -6.79 -23.25
CA LYS A 467 -18.93 -6.70 -23.45
C LYS A 467 -18.19 -6.17 -22.22
N ILE A 468 -18.91 -5.48 -21.33
CA ILE A 468 -18.43 -4.98 -20.04
C ILE A 468 -19.54 -5.20 -19.00
N ASP A 469 -19.16 -5.35 -17.74
CA ASP A 469 -20.08 -5.37 -16.60
C ASP A 469 -20.24 -3.96 -16.04
N ALA A 470 -21.47 -3.62 -15.63
CA ALA A 470 -21.77 -2.33 -15.00
C ALA A 470 -22.75 -2.51 -13.81
N GLU A 471 -22.32 -2.14 -12.61
CA GLU A 471 -23.12 -2.22 -11.38
C GLU A 471 -23.50 -0.82 -10.87
N PRO A 472 -24.79 -0.52 -10.58
CA PRO A 472 -25.19 0.79 -10.06
C PRO A 472 -24.71 1.01 -8.61
N ARG A 473 -23.87 2.02 -8.38
CA ARG A 473 -23.44 2.48 -7.04
C ARG A 473 -23.03 3.96 -7.07
N ASN A 474 -23.96 4.87 -6.75
CA ASN A 474 -23.74 6.32 -6.82
C ASN A 474 -23.05 6.76 -8.13
N GLY A 475 -23.53 6.22 -9.25
CA GLY A 475 -22.80 6.13 -10.51
C GLY A 475 -22.85 4.70 -11.02
N MET A 476 -21.85 4.30 -11.81
CA MET A 476 -21.71 2.95 -12.32
C MET A 476 -20.28 2.44 -12.08
N GLU A 477 -20.15 1.28 -11.44
CA GLU A 477 -18.90 0.54 -11.36
C GLU A 477 -18.76 -0.33 -12.60
N ILE A 478 -17.75 -0.03 -13.42
CA ILE A 478 -17.50 -0.70 -14.69
C ILE A 478 -16.37 -1.70 -14.53
N THR A 479 -16.53 -2.92 -15.07
CA THR A 479 -15.45 -3.90 -15.20
C THR A 479 -15.39 -4.42 -16.63
N PHE A 480 -14.19 -4.54 -17.20
CA PHE A 480 -13.96 -5.10 -18.53
C PHE A 480 -12.91 -6.22 -18.49
N SER A 481 -12.71 -6.92 -19.59
CA SER A 481 -11.73 -8.03 -19.69
C SER A 481 -10.81 -7.85 -20.90
N THR A 482 -9.62 -8.44 -20.84
CA THR A 482 -8.68 -8.46 -21.98
C THR A 482 -9.10 -9.42 -23.09
N GLU A 483 -10.21 -10.14 -22.94
CA GLU A 483 -10.78 -10.98 -24.00
C GLU A 483 -11.47 -10.12 -25.07
N HIS A 484 -12.06 -8.99 -24.67
CA HIS A 484 -12.80 -8.10 -25.55
C HIS A 484 -12.06 -6.81 -25.89
N PHE A 485 -11.01 -6.47 -25.14
CA PHE A 485 -10.26 -5.23 -25.29
C PHE A 485 -8.76 -5.51 -25.35
N GLU A 486 -8.14 -5.08 -26.44
CA GLU A 486 -6.69 -5.12 -26.60
C GLU A 486 -6.05 -3.80 -26.14
N PRO A 487 -4.82 -3.85 -25.58
CA PRO A 487 -4.06 -2.64 -25.30
C PRO A 487 -3.86 -1.78 -26.54
N THR A 488 -4.13 -0.49 -26.41
CA THR A 488 -3.81 0.53 -27.41
C THR A 488 -2.41 1.07 -27.17
N GLU A 489 -1.63 1.27 -28.24
CA GLU A 489 -0.32 1.90 -28.14
C GLU A 489 -0.44 3.35 -27.64
N LEU A 490 0.26 3.67 -26.55
CA LEU A 490 0.32 5.04 -26.06
C LEU A 490 1.25 5.88 -26.95
N LEU A 491 0.65 6.66 -27.84
CA LEU A 491 1.37 7.65 -28.66
C LEU A 491 1.98 8.75 -27.79
N ILE A 492 3.30 8.83 -27.77
CA ILE A 492 4.04 9.93 -27.11
C ILE A 492 4.46 10.93 -28.18
N TRP A 493 4.38 12.23 -27.87
CA TRP A 493 4.75 13.29 -28.80
C TRP A 493 6.19 13.11 -29.31
N LYS A 494 6.33 12.93 -30.62
CA LYS A 494 7.60 12.91 -31.34
C LYS A 494 7.60 14.10 -32.29
N ARG A 495 8.65 14.93 -32.23
CA ARG A 495 8.83 16.06 -33.15
C ARG A 495 8.80 15.58 -34.58
#